data_AF-A0A6N9BMS8-F1
#
_entry.id   AF-A0A6N9BMS8-F1
#
_cell.length_a   1.000
_cell.length_b   1.000
_cell.length_c   1.000
_cell.angle_alpha   90.00
_cell.angle_beta   90.00
_cell.angle_gamma   90.00
#
_symmetry.space_group_name_H-M   'P 1'
#
loop_
_entity.id
_entity.type
_entity.pdbx_description
1 polymer ?
#
loop_
_entity_poly.entity_id
_entity_poly.type
_entity_poly.pdbx_seq_one_letter_code
_entity_poly.pdbx_strand_id
1 'polypeptide(L)'
;MDALLADTAERIFRDHCDKALLEAAETGSFPEALWDVFCETGLHHVGSAASGTSLADLFGLLQVAGRHAVPLPLAATLRATRLWAIDGRATIAP
;
A
#
# COMPACT_ATOMS: atom_id res chain seq x y z
N MET A 1 8.06 -1.46 -11.04
CA MET A 1 7.81 -2.38 -9.92
C MET A 1 8.71 -3.56 -10.05
N ASP A 2 9.57 -3.75 -9.04
CA ASP A 2 10.33 -4.99 -8.84
C ASP A 2 9.41 -6.23 -8.84
N ALA A 3 9.91 -7.35 -9.39
CA ALA A 3 9.10 -8.55 -9.58
C ALA A 3 8.68 -9.21 -8.25
N LEU A 4 9.57 -9.23 -7.25
CA LEU A 4 9.26 -9.80 -5.94
C LEU A 4 8.20 -8.96 -5.22
N LEU A 5 8.30 -7.63 -5.35
CA LEU A 5 7.33 -6.70 -4.81
C LEU A 5 5.95 -6.89 -5.47
N ALA A 6 5.94 -7.06 -6.79
CA ALA A 6 4.73 -7.31 -7.56
C ALA A 6 4.04 -8.60 -7.13
N ASP A 7 4.78 -9.70 -7.04
CA ASP A 7 4.25 -11.02 -6.64
C ASP A 7 3.74 -11.02 -5.19
N THR A 8 4.44 -10.30 -4.29
CA THR A 8 4.01 -10.17 -2.90
C THR A 8 2.68 -9.44 -2.80
N ALA A 9 2.56 -8.28 -3.45
CA ALA A 9 1.32 -7.50 -3.47
C ALA A 9 0.18 -8.28 -4.13
N GLU A 10 0.47 -8.95 -5.25
CA GLU A 10 -0.50 -9.74 -5.99
C GLU A 10 -1.07 -10.89 -5.15
N ARG A 11 -0.21 -11.60 -4.40
CA ARG A 11 -0.65 -12.69 -3.52
C ARG A 11 -1.50 -12.16 -2.37
N ILE A 12 -1.03 -11.13 -1.66
CA ILE A 12 -1.78 -10.55 -0.53
C ILE A 12 -3.16 -10.07 -0.98
N PHE A 13 -3.24 -9.29 -2.06
CA PHE A 13 -4.52 -8.77 -2.49
C PHE A 13 -5.45 -9.86 -3.02
N ARG A 14 -4.92 -10.88 -3.72
CA ARG A 14 -5.71 -12.04 -4.15
C ARG A 14 -6.29 -12.81 -2.96
N ASP A 15 -5.49 -13.03 -1.91
CA ASP A 15 -5.86 -13.88 -0.78
C ASP A 15 -6.80 -13.17 0.21
N HIS A 16 -6.73 -11.83 0.27
CA HIS A 16 -7.46 -11.05 1.28
C HIS A 16 -8.58 -10.16 0.73
N CYS A 17 -8.54 -9.74 -0.56
CA CYS A 17 -9.60 -8.90 -1.14
C CYS A 17 -10.73 -9.75 -1.73
N ASP A 18 -11.48 -10.41 -0.84
CA ASP A 18 -12.68 -11.14 -1.20
C ASP A 18 -13.93 -10.25 -1.23
N LYS A 19 -15.04 -10.83 -1.71
CA LYS A 19 -16.31 -10.12 -1.81
C LYS A 19 -16.82 -9.61 -0.45
N ALA A 20 -16.65 -10.39 0.62
CA ALA A 20 -17.16 -10.03 1.94
C ALA A 20 -16.40 -8.83 2.51
N LEU A 21 -15.07 -8.78 2.31
CA LEU A 21 -14.25 -7.64 2.68
C LEU A 21 -14.69 -6.37 1.93
N LEU A 22 -14.91 -6.48 0.62
CA LEU A 22 -15.33 -5.34 -0.20
C LEU A 22 -16.70 -4.80 0.23
N GLU A 23 -17.68 -5.67 0.44
CA GLU A 23 -19.01 -5.29 0.93
C GLU A 23 -18.93 -4.61 2.32
N ALA A 24 -18.13 -5.16 3.24
CA ALA A 24 -17.91 -4.54 4.55
C ALA A 24 -17.27 -3.15 4.41
N ALA A 25 -16.27 -3.01 3.54
CA ALA A 25 -15.61 -1.73 3.30
C ALA A 25 -16.55 -0.68 2.70
N GLU A 26 -17.46 -1.06 1.79
CA GLU A 26 -18.48 -0.18 1.23
C GLU A 26 -19.45 0.37 2.30
N THR A 27 -19.68 -0.40 3.37
CA THR A 27 -20.46 0.05 4.53
C THR A 27 -19.66 0.89 5.54
N GLY A 28 -18.40 1.18 5.24
CA GLY A 28 -17.51 2.02 6.06
C GLY A 28 -16.66 1.24 7.07
N SER A 29 -16.63 -0.09 7.01
CA SER A 29 -15.74 -0.90 7.84
C SER A 29 -14.29 -0.80 7.35
N PHE A 30 -13.35 -0.60 8.26
CA PHE A 30 -11.93 -0.60 7.90
C PHE A 30 -11.38 -2.04 7.84
N PRO A 31 -10.68 -2.43 6.76
CA PRO A 31 -10.19 -3.79 6.58
C PRO A 31 -8.90 -4.05 7.39
N GLU A 32 -9.01 -4.15 8.72
CA GLU A 32 -7.87 -4.28 9.65
C GLU A 32 -6.92 -5.43 9.29
N ALA A 33 -7.44 -6.64 9.08
CA ALA A 33 -6.61 -7.81 8.79
C ALA A 33 -5.78 -7.65 7.50
N LEU A 34 -6.34 -7.00 6.47
CA LEU A 34 -5.62 -6.70 5.24
C LEU A 34 -4.56 -5.62 5.48
N TRP A 35 -4.88 -4.59 6.28
CA TRP A 35 -3.95 -3.54 6.64
C TRP A 35 -2.73 -4.08 7.41
N ASP A 36 -2.96 -4.99 8.36
CA ASP A 36 -1.89 -5.59 9.16
C ASP A 36 -0.92 -6.38 8.28
N VAL A 37 -1.42 -7.26 7.42
CA VAL A 37 -0.58 -8.03 6.48
C VAL A 37 0.17 -7.09 5.51
N PHE A 38 -0.49 -6.02 5.05
CA PHE A 38 0.13 -5.01 4.20
C PHE A 38 1.27 -4.24 4.94
N CYS A 39 1.11 -4.02 6.24
CA CYS A 39 2.14 -3.41 7.08
C CYS A 39 3.30 -4.38 7.35
N GLU A 40 3.01 -5.62 7.75
CA GLU A 40 3.99 -6.66 8.04
C GLU A 40 4.90 -6.98 6.85
N THR A 41 4.36 -6.90 5.63
CA THR A 41 5.13 -7.12 4.39
C THR A 41 5.91 -5.89 3.92
N GLY A 42 5.79 -4.75 4.62
CA GLY A 42 6.50 -3.52 4.29
C GLY A 42 5.95 -2.77 3.08
N LEU A 43 4.85 -3.23 2.48
CA LEU A 43 4.28 -2.61 1.27
C LEU A 43 3.83 -1.15 1.50
N HIS A 44 3.47 -0.81 2.74
CA HIS A 44 3.14 0.55 3.15
C HIS A 44 4.30 1.56 3.04
N HIS A 45 5.55 1.10 2.97
CA HIS A 45 6.73 1.96 2.80
C HIS A 45 7.14 2.17 1.34
N VAL A 46 6.54 1.48 0.37
CA VAL A 46 6.93 1.55 -1.04
C VAL A 46 6.85 2.98 -1.57
N GLY A 47 7.88 3.41 -2.29
CA GLY A 47 8.04 4.75 -2.83
C GLY A 47 8.46 5.82 -1.81
N SER A 48 8.66 5.45 -0.53
CA SER A 48 9.27 6.35 0.45
C SER A 48 10.78 6.42 0.26
N ALA A 49 11.38 7.57 0.62
CA ALA A 49 12.81 7.79 0.48
C ALA A 49 13.68 6.76 1.25
N ALA A 50 13.18 6.21 2.34
CA ALA A 50 13.88 5.24 3.18
C ALA A 50 13.69 3.78 2.74
N SER A 51 12.74 3.49 1.83
CA SER A 51 12.40 2.11 1.45
C SER A 51 13.34 1.45 0.45
N GLY A 52 14.22 2.23 -0.20
CA GLY A 52 15.01 1.75 -1.33
C GLY A 52 14.20 1.44 -2.60
N THR A 53 12.89 1.73 -2.60
CA THR A 53 12.01 1.56 -3.77
C THR A 53 11.68 2.89 -4.43
N SER A 54 11.34 2.85 -5.71
CA SER A 54 11.08 4.04 -6.52
C SER A 54 9.61 4.45 -6.53
N LEU A 55 9.33 5.68 -6.99
CA LEU A 55 7.94 6.09 -7.29
C LEU A 55 7.28 5.19 -8.35
N ALA A 56 8.05 4.64 -9.29
CA ALA A 56 7.53 3.70 -10.29
C ALA A 56 7.08 2.37 -9.65
N ASP A 57 7.70 1.96 -8.55
CA ASP A 57 7.27 0.80 -7.78
C ASP A 57 5.97 1.07 -7.05
N LEU A 58 5.82 2.27 -6.47
CA LEU A 58 4.57 2.72 -5.85
C LEU A 58 3.43 2.81 -6.86
N PHE A 59 3.65 3.36 -8.05
CA PHE A 59 2.63 3.37 -9.10
C PHE A 59 2.24 1.96 -9.54
N GLY A 60 3.20 1.04 -9.64
CA GLY A 60 2.93 -0.36 -9.93
C GLY A 60 2.09 -1.02 -8.82
N LEU A 61 2.42 -0.77 -7.55
CA LEU A 61 1.66 -1.27 -6.40
C LEU A 61 0.21 -0.78 -6.44
N LEU A 62 -0.01 0.50 -6.76
CA LEU A 62 -1.34 1.08 -6.91
C LEU A 62 -2.12 0.49 -8.08
N GLN A 63 -1.46 0.17 -9.18
CA GLN A 63 -2.11 -0.50 -10.31
C GLN A 63 -2.55 -1.91 -9.93
N VAL A 64 -1.73 -2.66 -9.20
CA VAL A 64 -2.08 -3.97 -8.66
C VAL A 64 -3.23 -3.85 -7.66
N ALA A 65 -3.17 -2.88 -6.75
CA ALA A 65 -4.24 -2.62 -5.79
C ALA A 65 -5.58 -2.26 -6.48
N GLY A 66 -5.55 -1.40 -7.50
CA GLY A 66 -6.73 -1.05 -8.27
C GLY A 66 -7.37 -2.24 -8.98
N ARG A 67 -6.57 -3.19 -9.47
CA ARG A 67 -7.08 -4.42 -10.13
C ARG A 67 -7.83 -5.35 -9.18
N HIS A 68 -7.48 -5.34 -7.89
CA HIS A 68 -8.14 -6.14 -6.85
C HIS A 68 -9.14 -5.31 -6.02
N ALA A 69 -9.44 -4.08 -6.43
CA ALA A 69 -10.33 -3.16 -5.71
C ALA A 69 -9.95 -2.97 -4.22
N VAL A 70 -8.66 -2.99 -3.90
CA VAL A 70 -8.15 -2.96 -2.53
C VAL A 70 -8.73 -1.77 -1.75
N PRO A 71 -9.50 -2.00 -0.67
CA PRO A 71 -10.18 -0.95 0.09
C PRO A 71 -9.26 -0.27 1.12
N LEU A 72 -8.00 -0.04 0.78
CA LEU A 72 -7.02 0.65 1.62
C LEU A 72 -6.79 2.09 1.16
N PRO A 73 -6.43 3.02 2.06
CA PRO A 73 -6.20 4.43 1.73
C PRO A 73 -4.85 4.68 0.99
N LEU A 74 -4.48 3.82 0.04
CA LEU A 74 -3.18 3.84 -0.65
C LEU A 74 -2.92 5.16 -1.40
N ALA A 75 -3.97 5.76 -1.98
CA ALA A 75 -3.87 7.05 -2.64
C ALA A 75 -3.68 8.22 -1.67
N ALA A 76 -4.12 8.09 -0.41
CA ALA A 76 -3.78 9.05 0.65
C ALA A 76 -2.31 8.89 1.06
N THR A 77 -1.81 7.65 1.11
CA THR A 77 -0.39 7.35 1.35
C THR A 77 0.51 8.02 0.32
N LEU A 78 0.15 8.03 -0.97
CA LEU A 78 0.86 8.79 -2.02
C LEU A 78 1.03 10.28 -1.68
N ARG A 79 -0.06 10.92 -1.24
CA ARG A 79 -0.05 12.35 -0.91
C ARG A 79 0.78 12.63 0.35
N ALA A 80 0.69 11.77 1.36
CA ALA A 80 1.50 11.85 2.56
C ALA A 80 3.00 11.68 2.24
N THR A 81 3.38 10.59 1.54
CA THR A 81 4.78 10.34 1.15
C THR A 81 5.35 11.48 0.30
N ARG A 82 4.56 12.01 -0.66
CA ARG A 82 5.01 13.16 -1.45
C ARG A 82 5.17 14.40 -0.58
N LEU A 83 4.17 14.77 0.21
CA LEU A 83 4.24 15.93 1.11
C LEU A 83 5.45 15.84 2.07
N TRP A 84 5.76 14.66 2.58
CA TRP A 84 6.87 14.44 3.49
C TRP A 84 8.22 14.50 2.76
N ALA A 85 8.28 14.07 1.50
CA ALA A 85 9.49 14.18 0.68
C ALA A 85 9.83 15.62 0.26
N ILE A 86 8.82 16.48 0.05
CA ILE A 86 9.05 17.91 -0.27
C ILE A 86 9.36 18.77 0.95
N ASP A 87 8.88 18.40 2.15
CA ASP A 87 9.05 19.21 3.38
C ASP A 87 10.33 18.88 4.17
N GLY A 88 11.16 17.95 3.69
CA GLY A 88 12.55 17.77 4.16
C GLY A 88 12.73 17.30 5.61
N ARG A 89 11.69 16.79 6.28
CA ARG A 89 11.78 16.24 7.64
C ARG A 89 11.81 14.71 7.61
N ALA A 90 12.89 14.17 7.08
CA ALA A 90 13.27 12.79 7.34
C ALA A 90 13.83 12.68 8.77
N THR A 91 12.99 12.84 9.78
CA THR A 91 13.37 12.48 11.15
C THR A 91 13.15 10.99 11.29
N ILE A 92 14.25 10.25 11.06
CA ILE A 92 14.41 8.89 11.57
C ILE A 92 14.31 9.01 13.10
N ALA A 93 13.30 8.41 13.69
CA ALA A 93 13.26 8.14 15.12
C ALA A 93 13.22 6.62 15.31
N PRO A 94 13.94 6.08 16.30
CA PRO A 94 14.41 4.70 16.38
C PRO A 94 13.31 3.67 16.61
#